data_AF-A0A1I4A5B4-F1
#
_entry.id   AF-A0A1I4A5B4-F1
#
_cell.length_a   1.000
_cell.length_b   1.000
_cell.length_c   1.000
_cell.angle_alpha   90.00
_cell.angle_beta   90.00
_cell.angle_gamma   90.00
#
_symmetry.space_group_name_H-M   'P 1'
#
loop_
_entity.id
_entity.type
_entity.pdbx_description
1 polymer ?
#
loop_
_entity_poly.entity_id
_entity_poly.type
_entity_poly.pdbx_seq_one_letter_code
_entity_poly.pdbx_strand_id
1 'polypeptide(L)'
;MVIDRDYGAIGGVRGHWGGGRNEVPIHLCEHHLHERGKKVLTEAGHTAFGHPLQVALAQALQSPEGWDAFYTPAVQAGGGPRTWARHWDKRRRTQTRRRASIPEHYANGAVEAPLEEVERILAQRRWTFRNAARMNQLLELVRIRYNHTADESGGWLTGALLVFVTMPSRPGPPKRAGAAEGWWIKITRSRELDPQCQCKPR
;
A
#
# COMPACT_ATOMS: atom_id res chain seq x y z
N MET A 1 12.80 -6.19 4.86
CA MET A 1 11.37 -5.78 4.88
C MET A 1 11.04 -5.04 3.60
N VAL A 2 9.93 -5.39 2.97
CA VAL A 2 9.36 -4.66 1.83
C VAL A 2 8.27 -3.76 2.32
N ILE A 3 8.33 -2.48 1.98
CA ILE A 3 7.30 -1.53 2.34
C ILE A 3 7.17 -0.45 1.29
N ASP A 4 5.98 0.13 1.21
CA ASP A 4 5.78 1.40 0.55
C ASP A 4 6.54 2.54 1.22
N ARG A 5 6.45 3.73 0.64
CA ARG A 5 7.02 4.96 1.24
C ARG A 5 6.18 5.42 2.44
N ASP A 6 5.96 4.54 3.41
CA ASP A 6 5.33 4.84 4.69
C ASP A 6 6.42 5.22 5.70
N TYR A 7 6.56 6.51 5.94
CA TYR A 7 7.57 7.03 6.87
C TYR A 7 7.31 6.63 8.32
N GLY A 8 6.05 6.43 8.71
CA GLY A 8 5.70 6.01 10.07
C GLY A 8 6.15 4.58 10.33
N ALA A 9 5.84 3.67 9.41
CA ALA A 9 6.26 2.28 9.50
C ALA A 9 7.78 2.11 9.33
N ILE A 10 8.42 2.84 8.39
CA ILE A 10 9.89 2.87 8.28
C ILE A 10 10.52 3.38 9.58
N GLY A 11 9.96 4.44 10.16
CA GLY A 11 10.39 5.00 11.43
C GLY A 11 10.25 4.01 12.59
N GLY A 12 9.10 3.35 12.69
CA GLY A 12 8.84 2.33 13.71
C GLY A 12 9.77 1.13 13.60
N VAL A 13 10.05 0.66 12.38
CA VAL A 13 10.98 -0.45 12.14
C VAL A 13 12.38 -0.06 12.58
N ARG A 14 12.86 1.13 12.18
CA ARG A 14 14.17 1.62 12.61
C ARG A 14 14.24 1.87 14.11
N GLY A 15 13.16 2.35 14.72
CA GLY A 15 13.09 2.58 16.16
C GLY A 15 13.14 1.29 16.96
N HIS A 16 12.49 0.22 16.48
CA HIS A 16 12.42 -1.06 17.18
C HIS A 16 13.64 -1.96 16.94
N TRP A 17 14.07 -2.10 15.68
CA TRP A 17 15.19 -2.99 15.31
C TRP A 17 16.54 -2.26 15.24
N GLY A 18 16.56 -0.94 15.42
CA GLY A 18 17.79 -0.15 15.55
C GLY A 18 18.67 -0.12 14.29
N GLY A 19 19.97 0.09 14.51
CA GLY A 19 21.02 0.03 13.49
C GLY A 19 22.11 -0.98 13.85
N GLY A 20 23.03 -1.26 12.93
CA GLY A 20 24.15 -2.18 13.15
C GLY A 20 23.78 -3.64 12.84
N ARG A 21 24.19 -4.58 13.69
CA ARG A 21 24.07 -6.04 13.39
C ARG A 21 22.63 -6.55 13.33
N ASN A 22 21.69 -5.84 13.94
CA ASN A 22 20.26 -6.19 13.95
C ASN A 22 19.43 -5.34 12.99
N GLU A 23 20.07 -4.48 12.19
CA GLU A 23 19.37 -3.61 11.25
C GLU A 23 18.62 -4.45 10.22
N VAL A 24 17.31 -4.24 10.14
CA VAL A 24 16.48 -4.86 9.11
C VAL A 24 16.60 -4.02 7.83
N PRO A 25 17.11 -4.58 6.72
CA PRO A 25 17.13 -3.86 5.44
C PRO A 25 15.71 -3.49 5.02
N ILE A 26 15.50 -2.20 4.78
CA ILE A 26 14.22 -1.66 4.29
C ILE A 26 14.34 -1.43 2.79
N HIS A 27 13.45 -2.07 2.04
CA HIS A 27 13.38 -1.98 0.60
C HIS A 27 12.00 -1.48 0.17
N LEU A 28 11.96 -0.79 -0.96
CA LEU A 28 10.72 -0.28 -1.52
C LEU A 28 9.99 -1.41 -2.25
N CYS A 29 8.66 -1.46 -2.10
CA CYS A 29 7.82 -2.33 -2.90
C CYS A 29 7.98 -2.01 -4.40
N GLU A 30 8.45 -2.99 -5.17
CA GLU A 30 8.74 -2.80 -6.59
C GLU A 30 7.47 -2.66 -7.42
N HIS A 31 6.39 -3.33 -7.01
CA HIS A 31 5.08 -3.22 -7.66
C HIS A 31 4.54 -1.78 -7.59
N HIS A 32 4.42 -1.20 -6.39
CA HIS A 32 3.93 0.17 -6.25
C HIS A 32 4.84 1.21 -6.88
N LEU A 33 6.14 0.95 -6.90
CA LEU A 33 7.08 1.81 -7.59
C LEU A 33 6.88 1.75 -9.11
N HIS A 34 6.70 0.55 -9.67
CA HIS A 34 6.38 0.35 -11.08
C HIS A 34 5.07 1.04 -11.46
N GLU A 35 3.98 0.81 -10.73
CA GLU A 35 2.67 1.40 -11.04
C GLU A 35 2.70 2.93 -10.95
N ARG A 36 3.38 3.50 -9.95
CA ARG A 36 3.57 4.97 -9.87
C ARG A 36 4.42 5.50 -11.02
N GLY A 37 5.48 4.79 -11.41
CA GLY A 37 6.30 5.16 -12.56
C GLY A 37 5.50 5.14 -13.85
N LYS A 38 4.71 4.08 -14.07
CA LYS A 38 3.84 3.90 -15.23
C LYS A 38 2.80 5.02 -15.31
N LYS A 39 2.15 5.35 -14.20
CA LYS A 39 1.22 6.49 -14.12
C LYS A 39 1.88 7.80 -14.55
N VAL A 40 3.09 8.11 -14.04
CA VAL A 40 3.84 9.31 -14.43
C VAL A 40 4.18 9.32 -15.92
N LEU A 41 4.55 8.17 -16.50
CA LEU A 41 4.79 8.05 -17.94
C LEU A 41 3.51 8.30 -18.75
N THR A 42 2.39 7.73 -18.33
CA THR A 42 1.08 7.90 -18.96
C THR A 42 0.63 9.37 -18.94
N GLU A 43 0.73 10.03 -17.78
CA GLU A 43 0.38 11.46 -17.63
C GLU A 43 1.28 12.37 -18.48
N ALA A 44 2.50 11.94 -18.78
CA ALA A 44 3.43 12.63 -19.68
C ALA A 44 3.24 12.28 -21.17
N GLY A 45 2.21 11.50 -21.52
CA GLY A 45 1.89 11.14 -22.90
C GLY A 45 2.64 9.93 -23.46
N HIS A 46 3.44 9.22 -22.64
CA HIS A 46 4.15 8.02 -23.07
C HIS A 46 3.24 6.78 -23.00
N THR A 47 2.11 6.79 -23.68
CA THR A 47 1.01 5.79 -23.53
C THR A 47 1.00 4.67 -24.57
N ALA A 48 1.73 4.83 -25.67
CA ALA A 48 1.71 3.87 -26.77
C ALA A 48 2.12 2.46 -26.32
N PHE A 49 1.47 1.44 -26.88
CA PHE A 49 1.90 0.06 -26.69
C PHE A 49 3.34 -0.11 -27.18
N GLY A 50 4.19 -0.75 -26.36
CA GLY A 50 5.62 -0.90 -26.67
C GLY A 50 6.43 0.40 -26.59
N HIS A 51 5.89 1.49 -26.01
CA HIS A 51 6.63 2.73 -25.86
C HIS A 51 7.98 2.47 -25.14
N PRO A 52 9.14 2.92 -25.69
CA PRO A 52 10.46 2.55 -25.17
C PRO A 52 10.64 2.84 -23.67
N LEU A 53 10.15 3.98 -23.18
CA LEU A 53 10.20 4.29 -21.74
C LEU A 53 9.38 3.34 -20.86
N GLN A 54 8.23 2.85 -21.34
CA GLN A 54 7.43 1.89 -20.58
C GLN A 54 8.11 0.52 -20.54
N VAL A 55 8.67 0.09 -21.67
CA VAL A 55 9.46 -1.15 -21.74
C VAL A 55 10.69 -1.07 -20.84
N ALA A 56 11.41 0.06 -20.87
CA ALA A 56 12.56 0.30 -20.00
C ALA A 56 12.16 0.28 -18.51
N LEU A 57 11.04 0.91 -18.15
CA LEU A 57 10.53 0.89 -16.77
C LEU A 57 10.25 -0.52 -16.25
N ALA A 58 9.70 -1.41 -17.10
CA ALA A 58 9.42 -2.80 -16.72
C ALA A 58 10.69 -3.57 -16.33
N GLN A 59 11.83 -3.24 -16.94
CA GLN A 59 13.14 -3.84 -16.64
C GLN A 59 13.94 -3.06 -15.59
N ALA A 60 13.57 -1.81 -15.32
CA ALA A 60 14.35 -0.87 -14.52
C ALA A 60 14.60 -1.31 -13.08
N LEU A 61 13.72 -2.15 -12.54
CA LEU A 61 13.77 -2.54 -11.14
C LEU A 61 14.60 -3.82 -10.91
N GLN A 62 15.00 -4.52 -11.97
CA GLN A 62 15.65 -5.82 -11.87
C GLN A 62 17.17 -5.76 -11.76
N SER A 63 17.82 -4.70 -12.24
CA SER A 63 19.28 -4.57 -12.17
C SER A 63 19.75 -3.12 -12.18
N PRO A 64 21.01 -2.83 -11.78
CA PRO A 64 21.59 -1.50 -11.93
C PRO A 64 21.56 -1.01 -13.38
N GLU A 65 21.88 -1.88 -14.33
CA GLU A 65 21.91 -1.58 -15.76
C GLU A 65 20.50 -1.29 -16.30
N GLY A 66 19.51 -2.06 -15.84
CA GLY A 66 18.10 -1.80 -16.16
C GLY A 66 17.65 -0.43 -15.65
N TRP A 67 18.04 -0.06 -14.43
CA TRP A 67 17.73 1.27 -13.90
C TRP A 67 18.38 2.38 -14.73
N ASP A 68 19.65 2.22 -15.12
CA ASP A 68 20.35 3.21 -15.94
C ASP A 68 19.75 3.35 -17.35
N ALA A 69 19.34 2.23 -17.95
CA ALA A 69 18.66 2.18 -19.24
C ALA A 69 17.29 2.90 -19.21
N PHE A 70 16.63 2.96 -18.07
CA PHE A 70 15.42 3.77 -17.88
C PHE A 70 15.71 5.22 -17.47
N TYR A 71 16.65 5.43 -16.54
CA TYR A 71 16.92 6.72 -15.91
C TYR A 71 17.35 7.76 -16.94
N THR A 72 18.30 7.40 -17.80
CA THR A 72 18.84 8.30 -18.83
C THR A 72 17.75 8.84 -19.77
N PRO A 73 16.95 8.00 -20.44
CA PRO A 73 15.89 8.50 -21.32
C PRO A 73 14.75 9.17 -20.53
N ALA A 74 14.44 8.76 -19.29
CA ALA A 74 13.43 9.45 -18.47
C ALA A 74 13.86 10.88 -18.11
N VAL A 75 15.14 11.10 -17.82
CA VAL A 75 15.69 12.44 -17.59
C VAL A 75 15.67 13.27 -18.88
N GLN A 76 16.00 12.67 -20.02
CA GLN A 76 15.94 13.35 -21.32
C GLN A 76 14.51 13.77 -21.69
N ALA A 77 13.52 12.90 -21.46
CA ALA A 77 12.11 13.18 -21.72
C ALA A 77 11.56 14.41 -20.96
N GLY A 78 12.15 14.75 -19.81
CA GLY A 78 11.75 15.94 -19.06
C GLY A 78 10.51 15.73 -18.20
N GLY A 79 9.90 16.84 -17.75
CA GLY A 79 8.63 16.86 -17.03
C GLY A 79 8.52 15.90 -15.82
N GLY A 80 7.38 15.22 -15.74
CA GLY A 80 7.07 14.21 -14.74
C GLY A 80 8.10 13.06 -14.69
N PRO A 81 8.42 12.42 -15.83
CA PRO A 81 9.41 11.32 -15.89
C PRO A 81 10.77 11.70 -15.29
N ARG A 82 11.31 12.88 -15.64
CA ARG A 82 12.57 13.39 -15.07
C ARG A 82 12.47 13.56 -13.56
N THR A 83 11.40 14.19 -13.10
CA THR A 83 11.19 14.47 -11.67
C THR A 83 11.09 13.18 -10.87
N TRP A 84 10.33 12.21 -11.37
CA TRP A 84 10.16 10.91 -10.75
C TRP A 84 11.47 10.11 -10.73
N ALA A 85 12.17 10.01 -11.86
CA ALA A 85 13.44 9.28 -11.96
C ALA A 85 14.49 9.85 -10.99
N ARG A 86 14.67 11.17 -10.96
CA ARG A 86 15.59 11.84 -10.02
C ARG A 86 15.21 11.62 -8.56
N HIS A 87 13.91 11.67 -8.24
CA HIS A 87 13.45 11.48 -6.87
C HIS A 87 13.83 10.09 -6.32
N TRP A 88 13.80 9.06 -7.16
CA TRP A 88 14.03 7.67 -6.74
C TRP A 88 15.45 7.16 -6.97
N ASP A 89 16.28 7.87 -7.73
CA ASP A 89 17.59 7.40 -8.21
C ASP A 89 18.47 6.80 -7.10
N LYS A 90 18.73 7.56 -6.02
CA LYS A 90 19.56 7.10 -4.91
C LYS A 90 19.07 5.79 -4.30
N ARG A 91 17.76 5.67 -4.05
CA ARG A 91 17.17 4.48 -3.44
C ARG A 91 17.17 3.31 -4.40
N ARG A 92 16.85 3.54 -5.68
CA ARG A 92 16.85 2.49 -6.70
C ARG A 92 18.23 1.92 -6.93
N ARG A 93 19.26 2.75 -7.09
CA ARG A 93 20.64 2.28 -7.21
C ARG A 93 21.08 1.42 -6.03
N THR A 94 20.63 1.77 -4.82
CA THR A 94 20.93 0.96 -3.62
C THR A 94 20.20 -0.39 -3.66
N GLN A 95 18.92 -0.38 -4.01
CA GLN A 95 18.09 -1.59 -4.05
C GLN A 95 18.50 -2.53 -5.19
N THR A 96 18.76 -2.03 -6.40
CA THR A 96 19.17 -2.85 -7.55
C THR A 96 20.54 -3.50 -7.34
N ARG A 97 21.49 -2.81 -6.72
CA ARG A 97 22.79 -3.41 -6.33
C ARG A 97 22.64 -4.56 -5.34
N ARG A 98 21.57 -4.55 -4.56
CA ARG A 98 21.25 -5.60 -3.57
C ARG A 98 20.29 -6.65 -4.13
N ARG A 99 19.95 -6.63 -5.43
CA ARG A 99 18.95 -7.55 -6.00
C ARG A 99 19.27 -9.02 -5.73
N ALA A 100 20.54 -9.42 -5.80
CA ALA A 100 20.94 -10.80 -5.50
C ALA A 100 20.68 -11.23 -4.03
N SER A 101 20.58 -10.26 -3.10
CA SER A 101 20.24 -10.51 -1.68
C SER A 101 18.74 -10.39 -1.38
N ILE A 102 17.94 -10.13 -2.41
CA ILE A 102 16.52 -9.88 -2.34
C ILE A 102 15.80 -11.07 -2.99
N PRO A 103 14.81 -11.72 -2.34
CA PRO A 103 14.00 -12.77 -2.95
C PRO A 103 13.43 -12.37 -4.32
N GLU A 104 13.18 -13.35 -5.21
CA GLU A 104 12.65 -13.07 -6.55
C GLU A 104 11.30 -12.34 -6.50
N HIS A 105 10.40 -12.84 -5.65
CA HIS A 105 9.10 -12.23 -5.37
C HIS A 105 9.19 -11.22 -4.21
N TYR A 106 9.82 -10.08 -4.48
CA TYR A 106 9.98 -9.00 -3.51
C TYR A 106 9.05 -7.81 -3.75
N ALA A 107 7.78 -8.15 -3.91
CA ALA A 107 6.71 -7.20 -4.11
C ALA A 107 5.47 -7.66 -3.34
N ASN A 108 4.70 -6.68 -2.87
CA ASN A 108 3.40 -6.93 -2.24
C ASN A 108 2.30 -7.18 -3.29
N GLY A 109 2.64 -7.33 -4.58
CA GLY A 109 1.66 -7.50 -5.66
C GLY A 109 0.66 -8.65 -5.43
N ALA A 110 1.10 -9.74 -4.79
CA ALA A 110 0.23 -10.87 -4.47
C ALA A 110 -0.86 -10.54 -3.43
N VAL A 111 -0.64 -9.54 -2.58
CA VAL A 111 -1.63 -9.09 -1.58
C VAL A 111 -2.52 -7.95 -2.09
N GLU A 112 -2.16 -7.29 -3.19
CA GLU A 112 -2.94 -6.16 -3.72
C GLU A 112 -4.34 -6.57 -4.18
N ALA A 113 -4.48 -7.65 -4.96
CA ALA A 113 -5.80 -8.09 -5.44
C ALA A 113 -6.78 -8.44 -4.28
N PRO A 114 -6.36 -9.19 -3.23
CA PRO A 114 -7.15 -9.31 -2.02
C PRO A 114 -7.49 -7.98 -1.35
N LEU A 115 -6.54 -7.04 -1.29
CA LEU A 115 -6.76 -5.73 -0.67
C LEU A 115 -7.74 -4.86 -1.46
N GLU A 116 -7.68 -4.87 -2.79
CA GLU A 116 -8.63 -4.17 -3.67
C GLU A 116 -10.05 -4.70 -3.47
N GLU A 117 -10.23 -6.02 -3.35
CA GLU A 117 -11.54 -6.62 -3.09
C GLU A 117 -12.08 -6.21 -1.71
N VAL A 118 -11.21 -6.17 -0.70
CA VAL A 118 -11.58 -5.70 0.65
C VAL A 118 -11.95 -4.22 0.61
N GLU A 119 -11.17 -3.39 -0.08
CA GLU A 119 -11.48 -1.97 -0.26
C GLU A 119 -12.81 -1.78 -0.97
N ARG A 120 -13.10 -2.54 -2.03
CA ARG A 120 -14.36 -2.50 -2.76
C ARG A 120 -15.55 -2.82 -1.85
N ILE A 121 -15.45 -3.88 -1.04
CA ILE A 121 -16.47 -4.27 -0.06
C ILE A 121 -16.67 -3.17 1.00
N LEU A 122 -15.56 -2.62 1.50
CA LEU A 122 -15.57 -1.58 2.52
C LEU A 122 -16.10 -0.24 2.01
N ALA A 123 -15.78 0.14 0.77
CA ALA A 123 -16.18 1.41 0.17
C ALA A 123 -17.71 1.55 0.15
N GLN A 124 -18.43 0.47 -0.17
CA GLN A 124 -19.89 0.41 -0.15
C GLN A 124 -20.48 0.65 1.26
N ARG A 125 -19.72 0.32 2.30
CA ARG A 125 -20.18 0.32 3.71
C ARG A 125 -19.35 1.25 4.60
N ARG A 126 -18.64 2.21 4.00
CA ARG A 126 -17.66 3.08 4.68
C ARG A 126 -18.25 3.84 5.87
N TRP A 127 -19.55 4.10 5.86
CA TRP A 127 -20.27 4.78 6.94
C TRP A 127 -20.49 3.88 8.17
N THR A 128 -20.54 2.56 8.00
CA THR A 128 -20.82 1.58 9.07
C THR A 128 -19.58 1.25 9.91
N PHE A 129 -18.39 1.33 9.31
CA PHE A 129 -17.12 0.93 9.94
C PHE A 129 -16.26 2.10 10.41
N ARG A 130 -16.88 3.18 10.89
CA ARG A 130 -16.15 4.33 11.49
C ARG A 130 -15.56 4.05 12.87
N ASN A 131 -16.00 2.97 13.50
CA ASN A 131 -15.50 2.54 14.81
C ASN A 131 -14.30 1.61 14.61
N ALA A 132 -13.14 1.98 15.17
CA ALA A 132 -11.90 1.23 15.03
C ALA A 132 -12.03 -0.24 15.48
N ALA A 133 -12.78 -0.53 16.55
CA ALA A 133 -12.98 -1.90 17.01
C ALA A 133 -13.77 -2.73 15.98
N ARG A 134 -14.82 -2.16 15.38
CA ARG A 134 -15.58 -2.84 14.31
C ARG A 134 -14.76 -3.03 13.05
N MET A 135 -13.93 -2.04 12.69
CA MET A 135 -13.01 -2.16 11.56
C MET A 135 -12.00 -3.28 11.79
N ASN A 136 -11.37 -3.32 12.97
CA ASN A 136 -10.42 -4.37 13.33
C ASN A 136 -11.06 -5.77 13.29
N GLN A 137 -12.29 -5.92 13.81
CA GLN A 137 -13.03 -7.19 13.73
C GLN A 137 -13.26 -7.63 12.29
N LEU A 138 -13.66 -6.71 11.41
CA LEU A 138 -13.86 -7.04 10.00
C LEU A 138 -12.56 -7.41 9.30
N LEU A 139 -11.46 -6.69 9.57
CA LEU A 139 -10.15 -7.00 9.02
C LEU A 139 -9.64 -8.37 9.49
N GLU A 140 -9.90 -8.76 10.73
CA GLU A 140 -9.58 -10.12 11.21
C GLU A 140 -10.42 -11.19 10.51
N LEU A 141 -11.72 -10.97 10.28
CA LEU A 141 -12.56 -11.91 9.52
C LEU A 141 -12.09 -12.08 8.07
N VAL A 142 -11.70 -10.97 7.43
CA VAL A 142 -11.10 -10.96 6.10
C VAL A 142 -9.79 -11.76 6.12
N ARG A 143 -8.91 -11.50 7.08
CA ARG A 143 -7.63 -12.21 7.24
C ARG A 143 -7.85 -13.72 7.39
N ILE A 144 -8.79 -14.13 8.26
CA ILE A 144 -9.16 -15.54 8.45
C ILE A 144 -9.62 -16.14 7.12
N ARG A 145 -10.53 -15.49 6.40
CA ARG A 145 -11.03 -15.97 5.11
C ARG A 145 -9.89 -16.20 4.11
N TYR A 146 -8.99 -15.24 3.93
CA TYR A 146 -7.91 -15.35 2.94
C TYR A 146 -6.82 -16.34 3.36
N ASN A 147 -6.49 -16.43 4.65
CA ASN A 147 -5.51 -17.38 5.14
C ASN A 147 -6.04 -18.83 5.08
N HIS A 148 -7.34 -19.04 5.32
CA HIS A 148 -7.92 -20.38 5.24
C HIS A 148 -8.22 -20.82 3.81
N THR A 149 -8.47 -19.92 2.86
CA THR A 149 -8.55 -20.29 1.43
C THR A 149 -7.24 -20.86 0.86
N ALA A 150 -6.10 -20.57 1.50
CA ALA A 150 -4.82 -21.21 1.17
C ALA A 150 -4.67 -22.62 1.77
N ASP A 151 -5.45 -22.94 2.81
CA ASP A 151 -5.43 -24.19 3.59
C ASP A 151 -6.62 -25.12 3.26
N GLU A 152 -7.37 -24.89 2.18
CA GLU A 152 -8.59 -25.64 1.82
C GLU A 152 -8.32 -27.08 1.31
N SER A 153 -7.75 -27.89 2.19
CA SER A 153 -8.01 -29.32 2.31
C SER A 153 -8.77 -29.66 3.62
N GLY A 154 -9.54 -28.73 4.19
CA GLY A 154 -10.58 -29.10 5.18
C GLY A 154 -11.21 -27.99 6.02
N GLY A 155 -12.54 -27.91 5.98
CA GLY A 155 -13.36 -27.57 7.16
C GLY A 155 -13.73 -26.09 7.37
N TRP A 156 -14.62 -25.55 6.53
CA TRP A 156 -15.18 -24.19 6.66
C TRP A 156 -16.04 -23.90 7.93
N LEU A 157 -16.28 -24.86 8.82
CA LEU A 157 -17.34 -24.74 9.84
C LEU A 157 -16.88 -24.68 11.31
N THR A 158 -15.63 -24.93 11.64
CA THR A 158 -15.17 -24.98 13.05
C THR A 158 -14.41 -23.74 13.53
N GLY A 159 -13.76 -22.98 12.65
CA GLY A 159 -12.95 -21.81 13.04
C GLY A 159 -13.76 -20.55 13.39
N ALA A 160 -14.82 -20.25 12.62
CA ALA A 160 -15.61 -19.03 12.80
C ALA A 160 -16.42 -19.02 14.11
N LEU A 161 -16.82 -20.19 14.61
CA LEU A 161 -17.58 -20.33 15.85
C LEU A 161 -16.70 -20.13 17.09
N LEU A 162 -15.41 -20.48 17.03
CA LEU A 162 -14.50 -20.36 18.18
C LEU A 162 -14.21 -18.89 18.54
N VAL A 163 -14.10 -18.01 17.53
CA VAL A 163 -13.89 -16.56 17.74
C VAL A 163 -15.14 -15.89 18.30
N PHE A 164 -16.34 -16.38 17.99
CA PHE A 164 -17.59 -15.86 18.55
C PHE A 164 -17.84 -16.29 20.00
N VAL A 165 -17.26 -17.41 20.45
CA VAL A 165 -17.52 -17.99 21.79
C VAL A 165 -16.46 -17.60 22.83
N THR A 166 -15.30 -17.07 22.44
CA THR A 166 -14.18 -16.77 23.37
C THR A 166 -13.90 -15.28 23.61
N MET A 167 -14.83 -14.37 23.29
CA MET A 167 -14.74 -13.00 23.83
C MET A 167 -15.46 -12.93 25.18
N PRO A 168 -14.75 -12.73 26.31
CA PRO A 168 -15.43 -12.37 27.55
C PRO A 168 -16.14 -11.04 27.33
N SER A 169 -17.43 -11.00 27.69
CA SER A 169 -18.22 -9.78 27.87
C SER A 169 -17.37 -8.75 28.61
N ARG A 170 -17.02 -7.64 27.97
CA ARG A 170 -16.21 -6.61 28.64
C ARG A 170 -16.97 -6.02 29.85
N PRO A 171 -16.29 -5.78 30.98
CA PRO A 171 -16.84 -4.97 32.07
C PRO A 171 -17.05 -3.53 31.59
N GLY A 172 -17.99 -2.84 32.24
CA GLY A 172 -18.44 -1.49 31.90
C GLY A 172 -17.34 -0.43 31.78
N PRO A 173 -17.67 0.75 31.22
CA PRO A 173 -16.68 1.75 30.81
C PRO A 173 -15.84 2.25 32.00
N PRO A 174 -14.50 2.32 31.88
CA PRO A 174 -13.67 2.92 32.91
C PRO A 174 -13.91 4.44 32.99
N LYS A 175 -13.96 4.95 34.22
CA LYS A 175 -14.00 6.38 34.53
C LYS A 175 -12.75 7.07 33.96
N ARG A 176 -12.96 8.24 33.36
CA ARG A 176 -11.92 9.08 32.73
C ARG A 176 -10.70 9.27 33.63
N ALA A 177 -9.53 8.96 33.10
CA ALA A 177 -8.24 9.50 33.53
C ALA A 177 -7.43 9.88 32.28
N GLY A 178 -6.55 10.87 32.43
CA GLY A 178 -6.07 11.76 31.37
C GLY A 178 -5.24 11.14 30.24
N ALA A 179 -5.27 11.89 29.12
CA ALA A 179 -4.21 12.12 28.13
C ALA A 179 -3.58 10.93 27.37
N ALA A 180 -3.84 10.87 26.06
CA ALA A 180 -2.82 10.70 25.00
C ALA A 180 -3.45 10.91 23.60
N GLU A 181 -3.01 11.99 22.94
CA GLU A 181 -2.79 12.20 21.50
C GLU A 181 -3.65 11.43 20.47
N GLY A 182 -4.62 12.13 19.88
CA GLY A 182 -5.37 11.68 18.71
C GLY A 182 -4.56 11.84 17.41
N TRP A 183 -4.15 10.71 16.84
CA TRP A 183 -3.70 10.63 15.45
C TRP A 183 -4.93 10.62 14.53
N TRP A 184 -5.32 11.81 14.05
CA TRP A 184 -6.38 11.95 13.06
C TRP A 184 -5.83 11.71 11.65
N ILE A 185 -6.36 10.70 10.95
CA ILE A 185 -6.31 10.66 9.49
C ILE A 185 -7.15 11.84 8.99
N LYS A 186 -6.50 12.93 8.55
CA LYS A 186 -7.15 14.01 7.80
C LYS A 186 -7.52 13.48 6.41
N ILE A 187 -8.74 13.02 6.25
CA ILE A 187 -9.36 12.89 4.92
C ILE A 187 -9.75 14.30 4.50
N THR A 188 -8.92 14.93 3.67
CA THR A 188 -9.23 16.23 3.06
C THR A 188 -10.49 16.12 2.22
N ARG A 189 -11.45 16.98 2.54
CA ARG A 189 -12.74 17.15 1.89
C ARG A 189 -12.52 18.02 0.64
N SER A 190 -12.49 17.44 -0.55
CA SER A 190 -12.70 18.24 -1.77
C SER A 190 -14.18 18.59 -1.84
N ARG A 191 -14.50 19.82 -1.41
CA ARG A 191 -15.72 20.52 -1.83
C ARG A 191 -15.49 20.98 -3.26
N GLU A 192 -16.17 20.37 -4.21
CA GLU A 192 -16.71 21.12 -5.34
C GLU A 192 -18.22 21.13 -5.15
N LEU A 193 -18.73 22.32 -4.86
CA LEU A 193 -20.14 22.64 -4.94
C LEU A 193 -20.46 22.73 -6.43
N ASP A 194 -21.28 21.81 -6.91
CA ASP A 194 -21.94 21.93 -8.21
C ASP A 194 -23.22 22.77 -8.00
N PRO A 195 -23.31 24.01 -8.53
CA PRO A 195 -24.44 24.88 -8.29
C PRO A 195 -25.47 24.74 -9.42
N GLN A 196 -26.05 23.56 -9.65
CA GLN A 196 -27.13 23.42 -10.62
C GLN A 196 -28.04 22.22 -10.36
N CYS A 197 -28.81 22.28 -9.27
CA CYS A 197 -30.02 21.48 -9.13
C CYS A 197 -31.08 22.29 -8.36
N GLN A 198 -31.68 23.26 -9.04
CA GLN A 198 -32.88 23.92 -8.56
C GLN A 198 -34.09 23.00 -8.82
N CYS A 199 -34.66 22.46 -7.75
CA CYS A 199 -36.01 21.90 -7.78
C CYS A 199 -37.01 23.02 -8.16
N LYS A 200 -37.77 22.82 -9.25
CA LYS A 200 -39.02 23.55 -9.48
C LYS A 200 -40.19 22.69 -8.98
N PRO A 201 -41.11 23.22 -8.16
CA PRO A 201 -42.34 22.53 -7.82
C PRO A 201 -43.35 22.65 -8.97
N ARG A 202 -44.04 21.54 -9.24
CA ARG A 202 -45.41 21.52 -9.78
C ARG A 202 -46.21 20.55 -8.94
#